data_AF-A0A519QPK4-F1
#
_entry.id   AF-A0A519QPK4-F1
#
_cell.length_a   1.000
_cell.length_b   1.000
_cell.length_c   1.000
_cell.angle_alpha   90.00
_cell.angle_beta   90.00
_cell.angle_gamma   90.00
#
_symmetry.space_group_name_H-M   'P 1'
#
loop_
_entity.id
_entity.type
_entity.pdbx_description
1 polymer ?
#
loop_
_entity_poly.entity_id
_entity_poly.type
_entity_poly.pdbx_seq_one_letter_code
_entity_poly.pdbx_strand_id
1 'polypeptide(L)'
;MKEILENIKANKIHFISWAVFISAEILIIGLATKSFGKPGNYFLHYTINICLFYFCANVLYPRIIKDDLSWLWKLPLSLTIVYGVYLLLNYIIDSAINKHTKWNEIDDMLMDESYVFGLLWRALQFVGFSGFYFLFKQYQAKVEQNKKIQEEVYQNSIQKKNMEIDLNNAKNSYLQAQINPHLLFNTLNFIYQKTLIQAPEIAESVMTLSDIMRYSTN
;
A
#
# COMPACT_ATOMS: atom_id res chain seq x y z
N MET A 1 25.75 3.15 -14.12
CA MET A 1 25.21 2.64 -15.42
C MET A 1 24.21 1.50 -15.23
N LYS A 2 24.51 0.46 -14.41
CA LYS A 2 23.55 -0.62 -14.09
C LYS A 2 22.26 -0.14 -13.41
N GLU A 3 22.38 0.77 -12.44
CA GLU A 3 21.26 1.32 -11.68
C GLU A 3 20.27 2.14 -12.55
N ILE A 4 20.81 2.88 -13.53
CA ILE A 4 20.01 3.60 -14.54
C ILE A 4 19.28 2.60 -15.45
N LEU A 5 19.94 1.51 -15.84
CA LEU A 5 19.35 0.45 -16.66
C LEU A 5 18.24 -0.32 -15.93
N GLU A 6 18.38 -0.54 -14.62
CA GLU A 6 17.33 -1.15 -13.79
C GLU A 6 16.15 -0.20 -13.59
N ASN A 7 16.40 1.08 -13.38
CA ASN A 7 15.34 2.08 -13.28
C ASN A 7 14.59 2.29 -14.61
N ILE A 8 15.30 2.19 -15.75
CA ILE A 8 14.68 2.17 -17.08
C ILE A 8 13.84 0.89 -17.24
N LYS A 9 14.34 -0.28 -16.84
CA LYS A 9 13.59 -1.56 -16.88
C LYS A 9 12.32 -1.50 -16.03
N ALA A 10 12.38 -0.95 -14.83
CA ALA A 10 11.24 -0.78 -13.93
C ALA A 10 10.19 0.18 -14.52
N ASN A 11 10.63 1.24 -15.22
CA ASN A 11 9.75 2.25 -15.82
C ASN A 11 9.42 2.00 -17.30
N LYS A 12 9.79 0.84 -17.87
CA LYS A 12 9.50 0.49 -19.27
C LYS A 12 8.04 0.67 -19.62
N ILE A 13 7.16 0.23 -18.72
CA ILE A 13 5.71 0.33 -18.90
C ILE A 13 5.27 1.79 -18.99
N HIS A 14 5.83 2.69 -18.17
CA HIS A 14 5.52 4.12 -18.24
C HIS A 14 5.95 4.76 -19.56
N PHE A 15 7.15 4.46 -20.06
CA PHE A 15 7.62 4.99 -21.35
C PHE A 15 6.78 4.46 -22.52
N ILE A 16 6.42 3.17 -22.50
CA ILE A 16 5.56 2.57 -23.52
C ILE A 16 4.16 3.18 -23.47
N SER A 17 3.59 3.34 -22.27
CA SER A 17 2.26 3.97 -22.10
C SER A 17 2.24 5.40 -22.62
N TRP A 18 3.27 6.20 -22.36
CA TRP A 18 3.39 7.55 -22.93
C TRP A 18 3.53 7.51 -24.45
N ALA A 19 4.36 6.62 -25.01
CA ALA A 19 4.52 6.50 -26.45
C ALA A 19 3.21 6.10 -27.15
N VAL A 20 2.47 5.14 -26.59
CA VAL A 20 1.16 4.70 -27.09
C VAL A 20 0.13 5.82 -26.96
N PHE A 21 0.09 6.53 -25.84
CA PHE A 21 -0.83 7.64 -25.61
C PHE A 21 -0.57 8.79 -26.59
N ILE A 22 0.68 9.25 -26.72
CA ILE A 22 1.07 10.35 -27.59
C ILE A 22 0.79 10.01 -29.06
N SER A 23 1.14 8.78 -29.49
CA SER A 23 0.88 8.36 -30.88
C SER A 23 -0.61 8.29 -31.18
N ALA A 24 -1.42 7.71 -30.28
CA ALA A 24 -2.87 7.68 -30.44
C ALA A 24 -3.47 9.09 -30.50
N GLU A 25 -3.04 9.99 -29.61
CA GLU A 25 -3.56 11.35 -29.55
C GLU A 25 -3.19 12.17 -30.79
N ILE A 26 -1.94 12.09 -31.27
CA ILE A 26 -1.52 12.74 -32.53
C ILE A 26 -2.34 12.21 -33.72
N LEU A 27 -2.59 10.90 -33.79
CA LEU A 27 -3.41 10.30 -34.84
C LEU A 27 -4.86 10.80 -34.78
N ILE A 28 -5.48 10.81 -33.60
CA ILE A 28 -6.86 11.27 -33.42
C ILE A 28 -6.99 12.75 -33.80
N ILE A 29 -6.10 13.60 -33.28
CA ILE A 29 -6.13 15.04 -33.57
C ILE A 29 -5.87 15.28 -35.06
N GLY A 30 -4.85 14.65 -35.64
CA GLY A 30 -4.53 14.82 -37.06
C GLY A 30 -5.63 14.33 -38.02
N LEU A 31 -6.34 13.26 -37.66
CA LEU A 31 -7.53 12.81 -38.40
C LEU A 31 -8.71 13.77 -38.24
N ALA A 32 -8.90 14.34 -37.04
CA ALA A 32 -9.97 15.28 -36.76
C ALA A 32 -9.77 16.65 -37.42
N THR A 33 -8.56 17.21 -37.39
CA THR A 33 -8.22 18.51 -37.98
C THR A 33 -7.85 18.43 -39.46
N LYS A 34 -7.69 17.20 -40.01
CA LYS A 34 -7.19 16.91 -41.37
C LYS A 34 -5.83 17.55 -41.68
N SER A 35 -5.08 17.95 -40.65
CA SER A 35 -3.78 18.59 -40.76
C SER A 35 -2.86 18.10 -39.65
N PHE A 36 -1.63 17.74 -40.01
CA PHE A 36 -0.61 17.36 -39.05
C PHE A 36 0.35 18.52 -38.84
N GLY A 37 0.62 18.84 -37.57
CA GLY A 37 1.63 19.83 -37.24
C GLY A 37 3.06 19.31 -37.39
N LYS A 38 4.03 20.21 -37.23
CA LYS A 38 5.45 19.81 -37.22
C LYS A 38 5.76 18.93 -36.01
N PRO A 39 6.48 17.81 -36.18
CA PRO A 39 6.83 16.90 -35.07
C PRO A 39 7.49 17.59 -33.87
N GLY A 40 8.32 18.60 -34.12
CA GLY A 40 8.98 19.37 -33.06
C GLY A 40 8.03 20.14 -32.15
N ASN A 41 6.88 20.60 -32.68
CA ASN A 41 5.90 21.32 -31.88
C ASN A 41 5.20 20.37 -30.89
N TYR A 42 4.77 19.20 -31.38
CA TYR A 42 4.20 18.16 -30.53
C TYR A 42 5.17 17.78 -29.41
N PHE A 43 6.45 17.57 -29.72
CA PHE A 43 7.46 17.22 -28.72
C PHE A 43 7.55 18.24 -27.58
N LEU A 44 7.59 19.54 -27.89
CA LEU A 44 7.65 20.60 -26.88
C LEU A 44 6.39 20.63 -26.01
N HIS A 45 5.20 20.64 -26.60
CA HIS A 45 3.96 20.65 -25.83
C HIS A 45 3.78 19.39 -24.97
N TYR A 46 4.07 18.19 -25.49
CA TYR A 46 4.00 16.97 -24.70
C TYR A 46 5.03 16.96 -23.57
N THR A 47 6.21 17.55 -23.77
CA THR A 47 7.21 17.71 -22.70
C THR A 47 6.64 18.55 -21.54
N ILE A 48 6.01 19.69 -21.83
CA ILE A 48 5.37 20.52 -20.79
C ILE A 48 4.24 19.75 -20.10
N ASN A 49 3.42 19.03 -20.85
CA ASN A 49 2.29 18.28 -20.30
C ASN A 49 2.73 17.13 -19.39
N ILE A 50 3.80 16.43 -19.77
CA ILE A 50 4.41 15.38 -18.94
C ILE A 50 5.03 16.00 -17.68
N CYS A 51 5.69 17.16 -17.80
CA CYS A 51 6.21 17.90 -16.65
C CYS A 51 5.07 18.30 -15.69
N LEU A 52 3.96 18.82 -16.21
CA LEU A 52 2.76 19.14 -15.43
C LEU A 52 2.23 17.89 -14.70
N PHE A 53 2.11 16.76 -15.40
CA PHE A 53 1.66 15.50 -14.83
C PHE A 53 2.52 15.06 -13.63
N TYR A 54 3.85 15.05 -13.79
CA TYR A 54 4.74 14.61 -12.72
C TYR A 54 4.87 15.63 -11.58
N PHE A 55 4.78 16.93 -11.88
CA PHE A 55 4.72 17.97 -10.86
C PHE A 55 3.47 17.81 -9.99
N CYS A 56 2.30 17.64 -10.62
CA CYS A 56 1.06 17.39 -9.88
C CYS A 56 1.17 16.11 -9.03
N ALA A 57 1.67 15.02 -9.63
CA ALA A 57 1.68 13.69 -9.01
C ALA A 57 2.62 13.59 -7.81
N ASN A 58 3.83 14.13 -7.95
CA ASN A 58 4.91 13.93 -6.99
C ASN A 58 5.11 15.12 -6.05
N VAL A 59 4.57 16.30 -6.37
CA VAL A 59 4.82 17.53 -5.62
C VAL A 59 3.52 18.14 -5.10
N LEU A 60 2.53 18.37 -5.96
CA LEU A 60 1.30 19.05 -5.59
C LEU A 60 0.43 18.19 -4.67
N TYR A 61 0.02 17.01 -5.14
CA TYR A 61 -0.90 16.15 -4.41
C TYR A 61 -0.33 15.66 -3.06
N PRO A 62 0.93 15.19 -2.96
CA PRO A 62 1.47 14.75 -1.68
C PRO A 62 1.59 15.87 -0.63
N ARG A 63 1.70 17.13 -1.05
CA ARG A 63 1.79 18.28 -0.12
C ARG A 63 0.42 18.75 0.36
N ILE A 64 -0.60 18.63 -0.49
CA ILE A 64 -1.94 19.15 -0.25
C ILE A 64 -2.85 18.10 0.36
N ILE A 65 -2.83 16.87 -0.17
CA ILE A 65 -3.65 15.76 0.30
C ILE A 65 -2.94 15.14 1.51
N LYS A 66 -3.15 15.77 2.67
CA LYS A 66 -2.80 15.24 3.99
C LYS A 66 -4.09 14.90 4.74
N ASP A 67 -3.96 14.26 5.90
CA ASP A 67 -5.10 13.81 6.72
C ASP A 67 -5.95 14.96 7.33
N ASP A 68 -5.68 16.23 7.00
CA ASP A 68 -6.46 17.38 7.48
C ASP A 68 -7.51 17.83 6.44
N LEU A 69 -8.57 18.54 6.86
CA LEU A 69 -9.62 19.03 5.94
C LEU A 69 -9.15 20.23 5.08
N SER A 70 -7.91 20.68 5.26
CA SER A 70 -7.40 21.88 4.60
C SER A 70 -7.18 21.71 3.10
N TRP A 71 -7.14 20.46 2.62
CA TRP A 71 -7.03 20.16 1.20
C TRP A 71 -8.19 20.73 0.37
N LEU A 72 -9.40 20.87 0.95
CA LEU A 72 -10.60 21.34 0.23
C LEU A 72 -10.43 22.74 -0.38
N TRP A 73 -9.75 23.65 0.31
CA TRP A 73 -9.52 25.01 -0.19
C TRP A 73 -8.12 25.15 -0.82
N LYS A 74 -7.12 24.42 -0.32
CA LYS A 74 -5.75 24.46 -0.87
C LYS A 74 -5.68 23.88 -2.27
N LEU A 75 -6.44 22.82 -2.55
CA LEU A 75 -6.44 22.15 -3.85
C LEU A 75 -6.91 23.07 -4.99
N PRO A 76 -8.13 23.64 -4.97
CA PRO A 76 -8.59 24.51 -6.06
C PRO A 76 -7.69 25.74 -6.22
N LEU A 77 -7.25 26.36 -5.11
CA LEU A 77 -6.33 27.50 -5.16
C LEU A 77 -5.02 27.14 -5.87
N SER A 78 -4.43 26.01 -5.49
CA SER A 78 -3.17 25.56 -6.08
C SER A 78 -3.30 25.16 -7.55
N LEU A 79 -4.43 24.56 -7.94
CA LEU A 79 -4.71 24.18 -9.33
C LEU A 79 -4.88 25.42 -10.22
N THR A 80 -5.54 26.47 -9.71
CA THR A 80 -5.64 27.76 -10.42
C THR A 80 -4.26 28.39 -10.64
N ILE A 81 -3.38 28.36 -9.63
CA ILE A 81 -2.00 28.88 -9.76
C ILE A 81 -1.21 28.06 -10.77
N VAL A 82 -1.27 26.72 -10.67
CA VAL A 82 -0.57 25.81 -11.59
C VAL A 82 -1.06 25.99 -13.03
N TYR A 83 -2.37 26.16 -13.22
CA TYR A 83 -2.96 26.42 -14.53
C TYR A 83 -2.49 27.77 -15.10
N GLY A 84 -2.43 28.83 -14.29
CA GLY A 84 -1.89 30.12 -14.72
C GLY A 84 -0.43 30.05 -15.17
N VAL A 85 0.42 29.31 -14.43
CA VAL A 85 1.82 29.06 -14.82
C VAL A 85 1.89 28.23 -16.11
N TYR A 86 1.04 27.21 -16.24
CA TYR A 86 0.97 26.38 -17.45
C TYR A 86 0.56 27.17 -18.69
N LEU A 87 -0.43 28.07 -18.57
CA LEU A 87 -0.83 28.99 -19.65
C LEU A 87 0.32 29.91 -20.06
N LEU A 88 1.00 30.51 -19.09
CA LEU A 88 2.13 31.41 -19.33
C LEU A 88 3.27 30.68 -20.07
N LEU A 89 3.63 29.47 -19.62
CA LEU A 89 4.67 28.67 -20.25
C LEU A 89 4.33 28.28 -21.69
N ASN A 90 3.09 27.84 -21.96
CA ASN A 90 2.67 27.53 -23.33
C ASN A 90 2.68 28.78 -24.20
N TYR A 91 2.19 29.92 -23.70
CA TYR A 91 2.20 31.18 -24.44
C TYR A 91 3.63 31.64 -24.81
N ILE A 92 4.60 31.51 -23.90
CA ILE A 92 6.01 31.81 -24.19
C ILE A 92 6.54 30.88 -25.28
N ILE A 93 6.23 29.59 -25.20
CA ILE A 93 6.73 28.59 -26.15
C ILE A 93 6.13 28.82 -27.54
N ASP A 94 4.83 29.07 -27.62
CA ASP A 94 4.15 29.36 -28.88
C ASP A 94 4.64 30.67 -29.49
N SER A 95 4.86 31.71 -28.67
CA SER A 95 5.48 32.96 -29.11
C SER A 95 6.91 32.76 -29.62
N ALA A 96 7.71 31.94 -28.95
CA ALA A 96 9.09 31.62 -29.36
C ALA A 96 9.13 30.81 -30.66
N ILE A 97 8.20 29.87 -30.85
CA ILE A 97 8.08 29.05 -32.07
C ILE A 97 7.64 29.92 -33.25
N ASN A 98 6.65 30.79 -33.07
CA ASN A 98 6.17 31.69 -34.14
C ASN A 98 7.26 32.67 -34.63
N LYS A 99 8.16 33.10 -33.75
CA LYS A 99 9.29 33.97 -34.12
C LYS A 99 10.33 33.29 -35.01
N HIS A 100 10.53 31.97 -34.87
CA HIS A 100 11.56 31.22 -35.60
C HIS A 100 11.02 30.43 -36.78
N THR A 101 9.73 30.10 -36.74
CA THR A 101 9.01 29.43 -37.79
C THR A 101 7.79 30.28 -38.06
N LYS A 102 7.75 31.02 -39.17
CA LYS A 102 6.56 31.70 -39.69
C LYS A 102 5.47 30.65 -39.94
N TRP A 103 4.83 30.15 -38.89
CA TRP A 103 3.98 28.97 -38.95
C TRP A 103 2.50 29.32 -38.86
N ASN A 104 2.17 30.56 -38.47
CA ASN A 104 0.82 31.09 -38.54
C ASN A 104 0.82 32.36 -39.42
N GLU A 105 0.13 32.28 -40.56
CA GLU A 105 -0.52 33.43 -41.23
C GLU A 105 -1.83 33.81 -40.51
N ILE A 106 -1.96 33.44 -39.24
CA ILE A 106 -3.04 33.91 -38.37
C ILE A 106 -2.43 35.09 -37.62
N ASP A 107 -2.99 36.27 -37.88
CA ASP A 107 -2.72 37.55 -37.21
C ASP A 107 -2.41 37.38 -35.73
N ASP A 108 -1.56 38.28 -35.22
CA ASP A 108 -1.18 38.49 -33.82
C ASP A 108 -1.87 37.54 -32.86
N MET A 109 -1.11 36.57 -32.34
CA MET A 109 -1.59 35.52 -31.44
C MET A 109 -2.12 36.12 -30.12
N LEU A 110 -3.36 36.61 -30.15
CA LEU A 110 -4.09 37.08 -28.99
C LEU A 110 -4.46 35.86 -28.15
N MET A 111 -4.43 35.99 -26.82
CA MET A 111 -5.04 35.01 -25.92
C MET A 111 -6.56 35.03 -26.12
N ASP A 112 -7.01 34.42 -27.21
CA ASP A 112 -8.42 34.24 -27.47
C ASP A 112 -8.99 33.16 -26.54
N GLU A 113 -10.30 33.23 -26.29
CA GLU A 113 -11.02 32.29 -25.44
C GLU A 113 -10.79 30.84 -25.89
N SER A 114 -10.78 30.59 -27.20
CA SER A 114 -10.53 29.25 -27.75
C SER A 114 -9.15 28.71 -27.37
N TYR A 115 -8.12 29.57 -27.29
CA TYR A 115 -6.77 29.16 -26.88
C TYR A 115 -6.75 28.80 -25.40
N VAL A 116 -7.30 29.68 -24.55
CA VAL A 116 -7.37 29.46 -23.09
C VAL A 116 -8.17 28.21 -22.77
N PHE A 117 -9.37 28.04 -23.33
CA PHE A 117 -10.20 26.86 -23.06
C PHE A 117 -9.60 25.56 -23.63
N GLY A 118 -8.91 25.62 -24.76
CA GLY A 118 -8.18 24.45 -25.30
C GLY A 118 -7.07 23.98 -24.37
N LEU A 119 -6.29 24.92 -23.82
CA LEU A 119 -5.26 24.63 -22.82
C LEU A 119 -5.85 24.19 -21.48
N LEU A 120 -7.01 24.73 -21.07
CA LEU A 120 -7.72 24.28 -19.88
C LEU A 120 -8.13 22.82 -20.02
N TRP A 121 -8.74 22.45 -21.15
CA TRP A 121 -9.17 21.08 -21.42
C TRP A 121 -7.98 20.12 -21.34
N ARG A 122 -6.85 20.50 -21.93
CA ARG A 122 -5.61 19.71 -21.87
C ARG A 122 -5.09 19.62 -20.44
N ALA A 123 -4.97 20.72 -19.72
CA ALA A 123 -4.52 20.74 -18.33
C ALA A 123 -5.38 19.84 -17.44
N LEU A 124 -6.71 19.89 -17.58
CA LEU A 124 -7.64 19.05 -16.82
C LEU A 124 -7.39 17.55 -17.03
N GLN A 125 -7.12 17.13 -18.26
CA GLN A 125 -6.80 15.72 -18.57
C GLN A 125 -5.51 15.27 -17.84
N PHE A 126 -4.42 16.03 -17.98
CA PHE A 126 -3.13 15.66 -17.38
C PHE A 126 -3.16 15.75 -15.85
N VAL A 127 -3.82 16.76 -15.29
CA VAL A 127 -4.05 16.89 -13.84
C VAL A 127 -4.92 15.73 -13.35
N GLY A 128 -6.00 15.39 -14.05
CA GLY A 128 -6.86 14.26 -13.72
C GLY A 128 -6.11 12.93 -13.71
N PHE A 129 -5.38 12.61 -14.79
CA PHE A 129 -4.54 11.41 -14.85
C PHE A 129 -3.46 11.39 -13.76
N SER A 130 -2.88 12.54 -13.45
CA SER A 130 -1.91 12.68 -12.36
C SER A 130 -2.54 12.38 -10.99
N GLY A 131 -3.77 12.85 -10.76
CA GLY A 131 -4.55 12.53 -9.56
C GLY A 131 -4.82 11.03 -9.44
N PHE A 132 -5.27 10.39 -10.52
CA PHE A 132 -5.46 8.93 -10.56
C PHE A 132 -4.17 8.18 -10.27
N TYR A 133 -3.05 8.57 -10.89
CA TYR A 133 -1.75 7.97 -10.64
C TYR A 133 -1.29 8.12 -9.19
N PHE A 134 -1.48 9.31 -8.60
CA PHE A 134 -1.17 9.56 -7.19
C PHE A 134 -1.99 8.66 -6.25
N LEU A 135 -3.32 8.60 -6.45
CA LEU A 135 -4.21 7.76 -5.65
C LEU A 135 -3.86 6.28 -5.79
N PHE A 136 -3.55 5.83 -7.01
CA PHE A 136 -3.13 4.45 -7.26
C PHE A 136 -1.84 4.11 -6.53
N LYS A 137 -0.84 5.00 -6.55
CA LYS A 137 0.41 4.82 -5.79
C LYS A 137 0.17 4.78 -4.28
N GLN A 138 -0.70 5.64 -3.76
CA GLN A 138 -1.06 5.65 -2.33
C GLN A 138 -1.80 4.36 -1.92
N TYR A 139 -2.72 3.89 -2.76
CA TYR A 139 -3.43 2.64 -2.56
C TYR A 139 -2.47 1.44 -2.49
N GLN A 140 -1.53 1.33 -3.44
CA GLN A 140 -0.53 0.25 -3.42
C GLN A 140 0.33 0.29 -2.15
N ALA A 141 0.79 1.47 -1.74
CA ALA A 141 1.56 1.63 -0.52
C ALA A 141 0.77 1.17 0.72
N LYS A 142 -0.52 1.48 0.78
CA LYS A 142 -1.42 1.05 1.86
C LYS A 142 -1.66 -0.46 1.87
N VAL A 143 -1.83 -1.08 0.70
CA VAL A 143 -1.97 -2.54 0.57
C VAL A 143 -0.72 -3.24 1.11
N GLU A 144 0.47 -2.77 0.72
CA GLU A 144 1.74 -3.33 1.19
C GLU A 144 1.91 -3.17 2.72
N GLN A 145 1.56 -2.01 3.26
CA GLN A 145 1.58 -1.78 4.70
C GLN A 145 0.61 -2.69 5.45
N ASN A 146 -0.62 -2.85 4.95
CA ASN A 146 -1.63 -3.72 5.56
C ASN A 146 -1.19 -5.18 5.56
N LYS A 147 -0.52 -5.64 4.49
CA LYS A 147 0.03 -7.00 4.42
C LYS A 147 1.07 -7.25 5.51
N LYS A 148 1.98 -6.30 5.74
CA LYS A 148 2.99 -6.37 6.81
C LYS A 148 2.35 -6.40 8.20
N ILE A 149 1.37 -5.53 8.43
CA ILE A 149 0.63 -5.49 9.70
C ILE A 149 -0.10 -6.83 9.92
N GLN A 150 -0.70 -7.40 8.88
CA GLN A 150 -1.40 -8.69 8.98
C GLN A 150 -0.45 -9.83 9.33
N GLU A 151 0.75 -9.85 8.75
CA GLU A 151 1.78 -10.83 9.06
C GLU A 151 2.26 -10.70 10.50
N GLU A 152 2.49 -9.47 10.98
CA GLU A 152 2.85 -9.21 12.37
C GLU A 152 1.77 -9.67 13.35
N VAL A 153 0.49 -9.35 13.08
CA VAL A 153 -0.65 -9.81 13.87
C VAL A 153 -0.73 -11.34 13.89
N TYR A 154 -0.48 -12.00 12.77
CA TYR A 154 -0.49 -13.46 12.69
C TYR A 154 0.63 -14.08 13.54
N GLN A 155 1.86 -13.57 13.45
CA GLN A 155 2.98 -14.06 14.26
C GLN A 155 2.74 -13.85 15.76
N ASN A 156 2.25 -12.66 16.15
CA ASN A 156 1.88 -12.39 17.54
C ASN A 156 0.78 -13.35 18.05
N SER A 157 -0.16 -13.73 17.20
CA SER A 157 -1.21 -14.68 17.56
C SER A 157 -0.67 -16.10 17.82
N ILE A 158 0.29 -16.55 17.02
CA ILE A 158 0.96 -17.85 17.21
C ILE A 158 1.79 -17.81 18.50
N GLN A 159 2.57 -16.76 18.70
CA GLN A 159 3.40 -16.61 19.88
C GLN A 159 2.54 -16.61 21.16
N LYS A 160 1.42 -15.89 21.15
CA LYS A 160 0.48 -15.88 22.29
C LYS A 160 -0.09 -17.28 22.57
N LYS A 161 -0.48 -18.03 21.56
CA LYS A 161 -0.96 -19.42 21.73
C LYS A 161 0.12 -20.32 22.34
N ASN A 162 1.37 -20.19 21.88
CA ASN A 162 2.48 -20.96 22.45
C ASN A 162 2.72 -20.61 23.91
N MET A 163 2.69 -19.32 24.28
CA MET A 163 2.79 -18.89 25.67
C MET A 163 1.63 -19.43 26.54
N GLU A 164 0.41 -19.48 26.00
CA GLU A 164 -0.74 -20.07 26.70
C GLU A 164 -0.56 -21.58 26.93
N ILE A 165 -0.02 -22.30 25.95
CA ILE A 165 0.34 -23.72 26.07
C ILE A 165 1.42 -23.91 27.15
N ASP A 166 2.50 -23.14 27.09
CA ASP A 166 3.60 -23.21 28.06
C ASP A 166 3.13 -22.89 29.48
N LEU A 167 2.25 -21.88 29.64
CA LEU A 167 1.65 -21.53 30.91
C LEU A 167 0.76 -22.67 31.45
N ASN A 168 -0.05 -23.30 30.59
CA ASN A 168 -0.89 -24.43 30.99
C ASN A 168 -0.04 -25.65 31.41
N ASN A 169 1.03 -25.93 30.67
CA ASN A 169 1.98 -26.99 31.01
C ASN A 169 2.65 -26.71 32.36
N ALA A 170 3.15 -25.49 32.58
CA ALA A 170 3.75 -25.09 33.85
C ALA A 170 2.76 -25.18 35.02
N LYS A 171 1.50 -24.77 34.83
CA LYS A 171 0.43 -24.94 35.82
C LYS A 171 0.17 -26.42 36.12
N ASN A 172 0.12 -27.27 35.11
CA ASN A 172 -0.08 -28.71 35.28
C ASN A 172 1.09 -29.33 36.08
N SER A 173 2.34 -29.07 35.69
CA SER A 173 3.52 -29.52 36.44
C SER A 173 3.53 -29.02 37.88
N TYR A 174 3.12 -27.77 38.12
CA TYR A 174 3.01 -27.20 39.47
C TYR A 174 1.94 -27.91 40.31
N LEU A 175 0.78 -28.24 39.73
CA LEU A 175 -0.27 -29.00 40.41
C LEU A 175 0.17 -30.43 40.70
N GLN A 176 0.85 -31.09 39.74
CA GLN A 176 1.41 -32.43 39.94
C GLN A 176 2.45 -32.45 41.07
N ALA A 177 3.33 -31.45 41.14
CA ALA A 177 4.34 -31.34 42.19
C ALA A 177 3.75 -31.12 43.61
N GLN A 178 2.51 -30.62 43.73
CA GLN A 178 1.84 -30.50 45.02
C GLN A 178 1.34 -31.84 45.58
N ILE A 179 1.19 -32.87 44.75
CA ILE A 179 0.88 -34.22 45.23
C ILE A 179 2.17 -34.82 45.78
N ASN A 180 2.21 -35.18 47.07
CA ASN A 180 3.32 -35.93 47.65
C ASN A 180 3.07 -37.44 47.47
N PRO A 181 3.63 -38.09 46.43
CA PRO A 181 3.26 -39.46 46.09
C PRO A 181 3.73 -40.43 47.18
N HIS A 182 4.89 -40.16 47.77
CA HIS A 182 5.45 -40.99 48.85
C HIS A 182 4.55 -40.99 50.07
N LEU A 183 4.09 -39.82 50.54
CA LEU A 183 3.16 -39.75 51.67
C LEU A 183 1.84 -40.47 51.33
N LEU A 184 1.29 -40.23 50.14
CA LEU A 184 0.04 -40.84 49.71
C LEU A 184 0.13 -42.37 49.64
N PHE A 185 1.15 -42.92 48.98
CA PHE A 185 1.34 -44.37 48.88
C PHE A 185 1.64 -45.01 50.23
N ASN A 186 2.36 -44.31 51.13
CA ASN A 186 2.58 -44.79 52.49
C ASN A 186 1.27 -44.86 53.28
N THR A 187 0.40 -43.86 53.17
CA THR A 187 -0.91 -43.88 53.82
C THR A 187 -1.79 -44.99 53.27
N LEU A 188 -1.85 -45.17 51.94
CA LEU A 188 -2.64 -46.25 51.32
C LEU A 188 -2.10 -47.63 51.69
N ASN A 189 -0.78 -47.84 51.69
CA ASN A 189 -0.17 -49.11 52.09
C ASN A 189 -0.39 -49.42 53.58
N PHE A 190 -0.35 -48.40 54.45
CA PHE A 190 -0.67 -48.56 55.86
C PHE A 190 -2.12 -49.04 56.06
N ILE A 191 -3.08 -48.42 55.36
CA ILE A 191 -4.49 -48.82 55.41
C ILE A 191 -4.65 -50.24 54.88
N TYR A 192 -4.04 -50.57 53.74
CA TYR A 192 -4.04 -51.91 53.16
C TYR A 192 -3.59 -52.98 54.16
N GLN A 193 -2.44 -52.77 54.82
CA GLN A 193 -1.94 -53.73 55.81
C GLN A 193 -2.86 -53.89 57.02
N LYS A 194 -3.54 -52.80 57.43
CA LYS A 194 -4.50 -52.83 58.54
C LYS A 194 -5.79 -53.57 58.20
N THR A 195 -6.27 -53.47 56.96
CA THR A 195 -7.53 -54.09 56.54
C THR A 195 -7.35 -55.50 55.97
N LEU A 196 -6.14 -55.90 55.57
CA LEU A 196 -5.86 -57.17 54.88
C LEU A 196 -6.46 -58.41 55.55
N ILE A 197 -6.42 -58.49 56.88
CA ILE A 197 -6.90 -59.66 57.65
C ILE A 197 -8.38 -59.51 58.04
N GLN A 198 -8.83 -58.29 58.35
CA GLN A 198 -10.14 -58.02 58.95
C GLN A 198 -11.24 -57.72 57.93
N ALA A 199 -10.85 -57.19 56.76
CA ALA A 199 -11.75 -56.77 55.69
C ALA A 199 -11.02 -56.86 54.32
N PRO A 200 -10.78 -58.07 53.79
CA PRO A 200 -9.99 -58.29 52.58
C PRO A 200 -10.56 -57.57 51.35
N GLU A 201 -11.88 -57.44 51.24
CA GLU A 201 -12.55 -56.69 50.16
C GLU A 201 -12.22 -55.18 50.18
N ILE A 202 -12.04 -54.60 51.38
CA ILE A 202 -11.59 -53.21 51.55
C ILE A 202 -10.10 -53.09 51.21
N ALA A 203 -9.28 -54.07 51.58
CA ALA A 203 -7.86 -54.08 51.23
C ALA A 203 -7.67 -54.10 49.69
N GLU A 204 -8.44 -54.93 48.98
CA GLU A 204 -8.42 -54.98 47.51
C GLU A 204 -8.83 -53.64 46.88
N SER A 205 -9.86 -52.98 47.42
CA SER A 205 -10.29 -51.64 46.97
C SER A 205 -9.21 -50.58 47.18
N VAL A 206 -8.49 -50.62 48.31
CA VAL A 206 -7.37 -49.70 48.61
C VAL A 206 -6.17 -49.96 47.69
N MET A 207 -5.89 -51.22 47.35
CA MET A 207 -4.86 -51.57 46.37
C MET A 207 -5.22 -51.00 44.99
N THR A 208 -6.46 -51.20 44.54
CA THR A 208 -6.96 -50.66 43.28
C THR A 208 -6.86 -49.13 43.22
N LEU A 209 -7.20 -48.44 44.31
CA LEU A 209 -7.04 -46.99 44.42
C LEU A 209 -5.56 -46.55 44.33
N SER A 210 -4.65 -47.30 44.96
CA SER A 210 -3.21 -47.06 44.90
C SER A 210 -2.68 -47.17 43.47
N ASP A 211 -3.14 -48.16 42.70
CA ASP A 211 -2.75 -48.36 41.30
C ASP A 211 -3.28 -47.23 40.38
N ILE A 212 -4.52 -46.80 40.59
CA ILE A 212 -5.10 -45.64 39.88
C ILE A 212 -4.28 -44.37 40.16
N MET A 213 -3.91 -44.14 41.43
CA MET A 213 -3.11 -42.97 41.79
C MET A 213 -1.69 -43.04 41.21
N ARG A 214 -1.04 -44.22 41.16
CA ARG A 214 0.25 -44.39 40.46
C ARG A 214 0.17 -44.04 38.98
N TYR A 215 -0.91 -44.41 38.31
CA TYR A 215 -1.12 -44.05 36.89
C TYR A 215 -1.35 -42.54 36.71
N SER A 216 -1.97 -41.87 37.67
CA SER A 216 -2.21 -40.41 37.61
C SER A 216 -0.98 -39.56 37.98
N THR A 217 0.00 -40.13 38.70
CA THR A 217 1.21 -39.42 39.16
C THR A 217 2.48 -39.74 38.36
N ASN A 218 2.43 -40.76 37.50
CA ASN A 218 3.50 -41.12 36.55
C ASN A 218 3.21 -40.55 35.16
#